data_AF-A0A497ED44-F1
#
_entry.id   AF-A0A497ED44-F1
#
_cell.length_a   1.000
_cell.length_b   1.000
_cell.length_c   1.000
_cell.angle_alpha   90.00
_cell.angle_beta   90.00
_cell.angle_gamma   90.00
#
_symmetry.space_group_name_H-M   'P 1'
#
loop_
_entity.id
_entity.type
_entity.pdbx_description
1 polymer ?
#
loop_
_entity_poly.entity_id
_entity_poly.type
_entity_poly.pdbx_seq_one_letter_code
_entity_poly.pdbx_strand_id
1 'polypeptide(L)'
;MINRETEQAETVVHINRVAKVVKGGKNFSFSAVVVTGDGEGKVGYGTGKAREVPPAIQKASERAKRFMVRVPMVGGTVPHLVWGRWGGTRVLLRPASPGTGVIAGGGVRAVMESAGIQDVLTKIVGSRNPFNVVRATFDALGQLMTAEQVQRLRGVEIGGGSVEAASPAVVAVPAEAPAEVVTPVEEAVAEEPKEVKAPVEEAVAEEPAAEVADAPEETVERGDSS
;
A
#
# COMPACT_ATOMS: atom_id res chain seq x y z
N MET A 1 31.16 14.95 14.12
CA MET A 1 30.38 14.89 12.86
C MET A 1 28.93 14.69 13.26
N ILE A 2 28.09 15.71 13.09
CA ILE A 2 26.67 15.65 13.46
C ILE A 2 25.96 15.02 12.27
N ASN A 3 25.45 13.79 12.43
CA ASN A 3 24.56 13.17 11.45
C ASN A 3 23.27 13.98 11.44
N ARG A 4 23.05 14.77 10.38
CA ARG A 4 21.71 15.22 10.01
C ARG A 4 20.94 13.96 9.60
N GLU A 5 20.32 13.29 10.56
CA GLU A 5 19.16 12.45 10.25
C GLU A 5 18.17 13.39 9.57
N THR A 6 18.08 13.28 8.24
CA THR A 6 17.06 13.94 7.44
C THR A 6 15.73 13.74 8.17
N GLU A 7 15.08 14.84 8.58
CA GLU A 7 13.77 14.79 9.20
C GLU A 7 12.80 14.17 8.19
N GLN A 8 12.58 12.87 8.35
CA GLN A 8 11.67 12.11 7.52
C GLN A 8 10.36 12.01 8.29
N ALA A 9 9.31 12.55 7.70
CA ALA A 9 7.97 12.42 8.24
C ALA A 9 7.53 10.95 8.09
N GLU A 10 7.16 10.32 9.20
CA GLU A 10 6.62 8.97 9.23
C GLU A 10 5.11 9.04 9.45
N THR A 11 4.34 8.55 8.48
CA THR A 11 2.87 8.51 8.56
C THR A 11 2.39 7.07 8.59
N VAL A 12 1.68 6.71 9.66
CA VAL A 12 1.04 5.39 9.79
C VAL A 12 -0.27 5.39 9.03
N VAL A 13 -0.38 4.56 8.00
CA VAL A 13 -1.58 4.50 7.15
C VAL A 13 -2.66 3.64 7.81
N HIS A 14 -2.29 2.43 8.20
CA HIS A 14 -3.24 1.48 8.77
C HIS A 14 -2.54 0.40 9.59
N ILE A 15 -3.21 -0.05 10.65
CA ILE A 15 -2.76 -1.12 11.54
C ILE A 15 -3.84 -2.19 11.58
N ASN A 16 -3.47 -3.41 11.20
CA ASN A 16 -4.31 -4.59 11.28
C ASN A 16 -3.90 -5.47 12.46
N ARG A 17 -4.88 -5.97 13.22
CA ARG A 17 -4.67 -7.08 14.14
C ARG A 17 -5.01 -8.38 13.41
N VAL A 18 -4.00 -9.21 13.15
CA VAL A 18 -4.15 -10.53 12.52
C VAL A 18 -3.98 -11.63 13.57
N ALA A 19 -4.61 -12.79 13.35
CA ALA A 19 -4.59 -13.90 14.32
C ALA A 19 -4.20 -15.22 13.64
N LYS A 20 -3.33 -16.00 14.28
CA LYS A 20 -3.06 -17.41 13.96
C LYS A 20 -3.78 -18.29 14.98
N VAL A 21 -4.66 -19.18 14.51
CA VAL A 21 -5.35 -20.15 15.37
C VAL A 21 -4.39 -21.29 15.72
N VAL A 22 -4.33 -21.68 16.99
CA VAL A 22 -3.56 -22.80 17.52
C VAL A 22 -4.47 -23.65 18.42
N LYS A 23 -4.05 -24.89 18.75
CA LYS A 23 -4.85 -25.82 19.56
C LYS A 23 -5.32 -25.24 20.91
N GLY A 24 -4.57 -24.27 21.46
CA GLY A 24 -4.89 -23.58 22.72
C GLY A 24 -5.44 -22.16 22.61
N GLY A 25 -5.81 -21.67 21.41
CA GLY A 25 -6.40 -20.34 21.26
C GLY A 25 -5.99 -19.57 20.00
N LYS A 26 -6.00 -18.23 20.08
CA LYS A 26 -5.65 -17.33 18.96
C LYS A 26 -4.41 -16.53 19.32
N ASN A 27 -3.31 -16.77 18.61
CA ASN A 27 -2.10 -15.96 18.70
C ASN A 27 -2.27 -14.70 17.85
N PHE A 28 -2.30 -13.52 18.49
CA PHE A 28 -2.43 -12.25 17.80
C PHE A 28 -1.08 -11.71 17.35
N SER A 29 -1.10 -10.96 16.25
CA SER A 29 0.02 -10.17 15.76
C SER A 29 -0.52 -8.91 15.12
N PHE A 30 0.26 -7.84 15.11
CA PHE A 30 -0.08 -6.59 14.45
C PHE A 30 0.71 -6.46 13.17
N SER A 31 0.03 -6.04 12.10
CA SER A 31 0.62 -5.70 10.82
C SER A 31 0.36 -4.22 10.56
N ALA A 32 1.41 -3.46 10.26
CA ALA A 32 1.31 -2.03 9.97
C ALA A 32 1.80 -1.73 8.54
N VAL A 33 1.19 -0.72 7.92
CA VAL A 33 1.71 -0.05 6.71
C VAL A 33 2.10 1.36 7.11
N VAL A 34 3.34 1.72 6.83
CA VAL A 34 3.90 3.04 7.11
C VAL A 34 4.44 3.62 5.82
N VAL A 35 4.25 4.91 5.66
CA VAL A 35 4.83 5.71 4.58
C VAL A 35 5.81 6.68 5.23
N THR A 36 6.95 6.87 4.58
CA THR A 36 8.01 7.77 5.02
C THR A 36 8.36 8.70 3.88
N GLY A 37 8.54 9.99 4.14
CA GLY A 37 8.97 10.94 3.11
C GLY A 37 9.63 12.18 3.68
N ASP A 38 10.34 12.91 2.82
CA ASP A 38 11.03 14.16 3.17
C ASP A 38 10.19 15.42 2.85
N GLY A 39 9.02 15.27 2.23
CA GLY A 39 8.21 16.40 1.77
C GLY A 39 8.81 17.15 0.58
N GLU A 40 9.95 16.70 0.05
CA GLU A 40 10.69 17.31 -1.06
C GLU A 40 10.73 16.36 -2.28
N GLY A 41 9.76 15.46 -2.38
CA GLY A 41 9.60 14.55 -3.50
C GLY A 41 10.37 13.24 -3.36
N LYS A 42 10.86 12.85 -2.17
CA LYS A 42 11.22 11.46 -1.90
C LYS A 42 10.22 10.83 -0.96
N VAL A 43 9.74 9.65 -1.36
CA VAL A 43 8.77 8.89 -0.59
C VAL A 43 9.09 7.41 -0.67
N GLY A 44 8.91 6.72 0.45
CA GLY A 44 9.05 5.27 0.59
C GLY A 44 7.89 4.70 1.38
N TYR A 45 7.65 3.42 1.22
CA TYR A 45 6.66 2.71 2.03
C TYR A 45 7.23 1.41 2.57
N GLY A 46 6.69 0.98 3.70
CA GLY A 46 7.11 -0.23 4.36
C GLY A 46 5.94 -0.94 5.00
N THR A 47 6.09 -2.25 5.12
CA THR A 47 5.15 -3.09 5.87
C THR A 47 5.90 -3.80 6.98
N GLY A 48 5.30 -3.88 8.16
CA GLY A 48 5.92 -4.50 9.32
C GLY A 48 4.92 -5.38 10.04
N LYS A 49 5.38 -6.51 10.58
CA LYS A 49 4.58 -7.41 11.41
C LYS A 49 5.33 -7.77 12.68
N ALA A 50 4.65 -7.66 13.81
CA ALA A 50 5.19 -8.02 15.12
C ALA A 50 4.08 -8.48 16.07
N ARG A 51 4.45 -8.92 17.28
CA ARG A 51 3.49 -9.31 18.33
C ARG A 51 2.80 -8.10 18.98
N GLU A 52 3.48 -6.96 18.99
CA GLU A 52 3.02 -5.69 19.55
C GLU A 52 3.02 -4.60 18.47
N VAL A 53 2.35 -3.48 18.74
CA VAL A 53 2.18 -2.39 17.78
C VAL A 53 3.47 -1.58 17.56
N PRO A 54 4.18 -1.09 18.60
CA PRO A 54 5.40 -0.30 18.40
C PRO A 54 6.48 -0.99 17.56
N PRO A 55 6.85 -2.27 17.81
CA PRO A 55 7.85 -2.95 16.98
C PRO A 55 7.35 -3.27 15.56
N ALA A 56 6.03 -3.33 15.32
CA ALA A 56 5.50 -3.48 13.97
C ALA A 56 5.70 -2.19 13.15
N ILE A 57 5.48 -1.03 13.76
CA ILE A 57 5.70 0.28 13.15
C ILE A 57 7.19 0.49 12.87
N GLN A 58 8.06 0.25 13.85
CA GLN A 58 9.51 0.43 13.68
C GLN A 58 10.08 -0.42 12.53
N LYS A 59 9.68 -1.70 12.43
CA LYS A 59 10.05 -2.57 11.30
C LYS A 59 9.54 -2.05 9.95
N ALA A 60 8.35 -1.43 9.94
CA ALA A 60 7.79 -0.84 8.73
C ALA A 60 8.58 0.42 8.33
N SER A 61 8.88 1.32 9.27
CA SER A 61 9.67 2.52 9.04
C SER A 61 11.08 2.19 8.53
N GLU A 62 11.78 1.24 9.15
CA GLU A 62 13.10 0.78 8.68
C GLU A 62 13.06 0.25 7.24
N ARG A 63 11.99 -0.49 6.88
CA ARG A 63 11.80 -0.97 5.51
C ARG A 63 11.53 0.17 4.53
N ALA A 64 10.72 1.16 4.92
CA ALA A 64 10.42 2.32 4.09
C ALA A 64 11.67 3.15 3.78
N LYS A 65 12.54 3.35 4.78
CA LYS A 65 13.80 4.10 4.65
C LYS A 65 14.77 3.47 3.65
N ARG A 66 14.77 2.14 3.51
CA ARG A 66 15.62 1.42 2.54
C ARG A 66 15.17 1.59 1.09
N PHE A 67 13.87 1.77 0.85
CA PHE A 67 13.28 1.82 -0.48
C PHE A 67 12.57 3.15 -0.72
N MET A 68 13.37 4.22 -0.89
CA MET A 68 12.86 5.53 -1.25
C MET A 68 12.86 5.72 -2.77
N VAL A 69 11.75 6.24 -3.29
CA VAL A 69 11.55 6.57 -4.70
C VAL A 69 11.44 8.08 -4.83
N ARG A 70 12.08 8.64 -5.86
CA ARG A 70 11.95 10.05 -6.21
C ARG A 70 10.72 10.26 -7.09
N VAL A 71 9.84 11.16 -6.67
CA VAL A 71 8.60 11.50 -7.37
C VAL A 71 8.85 12.70 -8.28
N PRO A 72 8.57 12.61 -9.58
CA PRO A 72 8.60 13.77 -10.47
C PRO A 72 7.37 14.65 -10.21
N MET A 73 7.62 15.89 -9.81
CA MET A 73 6.60 16.90 -9.51
C MET A 73 6.88 18.20 -10.26
N VAL A 74 5.82 18.91 -10.64
CA VAL A 74 5.90 20.20 -11.34
C VAL A 74 4.97 21.17 -10.63
N GLY A 75 5.51 22.28 -10.11
CA GLY A 75 4.70 23.31 -9.45
C GLY A 75 3.86 22.81 -8.26
N GLY A 76 4.30 21.75 -7.57
CA GLY A 76 3.57 21.16 -6.44
C GLY A 76 2.46 20.16 -6.82
N THR A 77 2.31 19.82 -8.10
CA THR A 77 1.36 18.80 -8.60
C THR A 77 2.03 17.74 -9.48
N VAL A 78 1.24 16.76 -9.90
CA VAL A 78 1.61 15.64 -10.78
C VAL A 78 1.70 16.13 -12.24
N PRO A 79 2.68 15.70 -13.06
CA PRO A 79 2.84 16.20 -14.43
C PRO A 79 1.67 15.91 -15.38
N HIS A 80 1.10 14.71 -15.32
CA HIS A 80 0.04 14.26 -16.22
C HIS A 80 -0.88 13.22 -15.55
N LEU A 81 -1.99 12.90 -16.19
CA LEU A 81 -2.94 11.92 -15.67
C LEU A 81 -2.42 10.49 -15.84
N VAL A 82 -2.42 9.70 -14.76
CA VAL A 82 -1.89 8.33 -14.73
C VAL A 82 -2.81 7.38 -13.98
N TRP A 83 -2.81 6.12 -14.43
CA TRP A 83 -3.45 5.01 -13.75
C TRP A 83 -2.41 4.07 -13.15
N GLY A 84 -2.37 3.96 -11.83
CA GLY A 84 -1.63 2.92 -11.13
C GLY A 84 -2.50 1.70 -10.87
N ARG A 85 -1.92 0.50 -10.95
CA ARG A 85 -2.62 -0.75 -10.69
C ARG A 85 -1.79 -1.66 -9.79
N TRP A 86 -2.44 -2.21 -8.76
CA TRP A 86 -1.89 -3.30 -7.98
C TRP A 86 -2.98 -4.30 -7.60
N GLY A 87 -2.85 -5.54 -8.06
CA GLY A 87 -3.88 -6.57 -7.91
C GLY A 87 -5.24 -6.11 -8.43
N GLY A 88 -6.25 -6.11 -7.55
CA GLY A 88 -7.62 -5.64 -7.81
C GLY A 88 -7.87 -4.16 -7.51
N THR A 89 -6.84 -3.37 -7.20
CA THR A 89 -6.93 -1.93 -6.91
C THR A 89 -6.38 -1.13 -8.08
N ARG A 90 -7.13 -0.11 -8.53
CA ARG A 90 -6.67 0.91 -9.48
C ARG A 90 -6.76 2.29 -8.85
N VAL A 91 -5.72 3.10 -9.00
CA VAL A 91 -5.65 4.47 -8.51
C VAL A 91 -5.44 5.40 -9.69
N LEU A 92 -6.39 6.31 -9.88
CA LEU A 92 -6.27 7.42 -10.81
C LEU A 92 -5.61 8.59 -10.10
N LEU A 93 -4.52 9.12 -10.68
CA LEU A 93 -3.92 10.39 -10.31
C LEU A 93 -4.20 11.40 -11.42
N ARG A 94 -4.75 12.56 -11.06
CA ARG A 94 -5.04 13.66 -11.97
C ARG A 94 -4.42 14.96 -11.44
N PRO A 95 -3.70 15.72 -12.29
CA PRO A 95 -3.20 17.04 -11.91
C PRO A 95 -4.36 17.97 -11.53
N ALA A 96 -4.09 18.86 -10.58
CA ALA A 96 -5.05 19.83 -10.09
C ALA A 96 -4.50 21.25 -10.24
N SER A 97 -5.41 22.23 -10.26
CA SER A 97 -5.03 23.65 -10.23
C SER A 97 -4.51 24.02 -8.84
N PRO A 98 -3.62 25.02 -8.73
CA PRO A 98 -3.09 25.45 -7.45
C PRO A 98 -4.21 25.86 -6.48
N GLY A 99 -4.12 25.41 -5.23
CA GLY A 99 -5.10 25.70 -4.18
C GLY A 99 -6.28 24.71 -4.09
N THR A 100 -6.23 23.59 -4.80
CA THR A 100 -7.20 22.49 -4.70
C THR A 100 -6.99 21.65 -3.45
N GLY A 101 -5.73 21.53 -2.99
CA GLY A 101 -5.33 20.63 -1.93
C GLY A 101 -5.29 19.16 -2.34
N VAL A 102 -5.00 18.29 -1.36
CA VAL A 102 -4.90 16.84 -1.55
C VAL A 102 -6.27 16.19 -1.37
N ILE A 103 -6.98 15.99 -2.49
CA ILE A 103 -8.25 15.27 -2.52
C ILE A 103 -7.98 13.80 -2.81
N ALA A 104 -7.76 13.04 -1.74
CA ALA A 104 -7.38 11.64 -1.82
C ALA A 104 -7.95 10.77 -0.69
N GLY A 105 -8.09 9.47 -0.98
CA GLY A 105 -8.42 8.48 0.04
C GLY A 105 -7.24 8.26 1.00
N GLY A 106 -7.48 7.87 2.26
CA GLY A 106 -6.48 7.90 3.33
C GLY A 106 -5.10 7.31 2.99
N GLY A 107 -5.04 6.15 2.33
CA GLY A 107 -3.77 5.55 1.93
C GLY A 107 -3.03 6.32 0.84
N VAL A 108 -3.74 6.94 -0.09
CA VAL A 108 -3.15 7.79 -1.14
C VAL A 108 -2.76 9.14 -0.56
N ARG A 109 -3.60 9.72 0.31
CA ARG A 109 -3.35 10.99 1.00
C ARG A 109 -2.05 10.95 1.78
N ALA A 110 -1.83 9.92 2.59
CA ALA A 110 -0.60 9.75 3.35
C ALA A 110 0.66 9.73 2.45
N VAL A 111 0.56 9.14 1.25
CA VAL A 111 1.66 9.12 0.27
C VAL A 111 1.88 10.49 -0.34
N MET A 112 0.82 11.18 -0.76
CA MET A 112 0.91 12.49 -1.42
C MET A 112 1.44 13.57 -0.46
N GLU A 113 0.96 13.58 0.78
CA GLU A 113 1.44 14.49 1.83
C GLU A 113 2.90 14.22 2.18
N SER A 114 3.29 12.94 2.35
CA SER A 114 4.70 12.59 2.62
C SER A 114 5.63 12.91 1.45
N ALA A 115 5.11 12.89 0.22
CA ALA A 115 5.88 13.27 -0.97
C ALA A 115 5.99 14.79 -1.16
N GLY A 116 5.19 15.60 -0.45
CA GLY A 116 5.16 17.06 -0.62
C GLY A 116 4.26 17.56 -1.74
N ILE A 117 3.35 16.72 -2.25
CA ILE A 117 2.38 17.12 -3.28
C ILE A 117 1.24 17.88 -2.60
N GLN A 118 1.02 19.12 -3.03
CA GLN A 118 0.02 20.00 -2.43
C GLN A 118 -1.34 19.85 -3.10
N ASP A 119 -1.35 19.73 -4.43
CA ASP A 119 -2.56 19.76 -5.24
C ASP A 119 -2.69 18.49 -6.08
N VAL A 120 -3.67 17.65 -5.77
CA VAL A 120 -3.93 16.43 -6.57
C VAL A 120 -5.37 15.95 -6.42
N LEU A 121 -5.95 15.52 -7.53
CA LEU A 121 -7.24 14.84 -7.56
C LEU A 121 -7.01 13.36 -7.77
N THR A 122 -7.55 12.53 -6.88
CA THR A 122 -7.37 11.08 -6.99
C THR A 122 -8.69 10.33 -6.87
N LYS A 123 -8.74 9.16 -7.52
CA LYS A 123 -9.86 8.24 -7.38
C LYS A 123 -9.37 6.81 -7.30
N ILE A 124 -9.80 6.11 -6.24
CA ILE A 124 -9.60 4.67 -6.11
C ILE A 124 -10.79 3.95 -6.75
N VAL A 125 -10.50 3.02 -7.66
CA VAL A 125 -11.46 2.18 -8.37
C VAL A 125 -11.14 0.70 -8.08
N GLY A 126 -12.16 -0.07 -7.70
CA GLY A 126 -12.01 -1.47 -7.33
C GLY A 126 -11.79 -1.67 -5.82
N SER A 127 -10.83 -2.53 -5.46
CA SER A 127 -10.54 -2.85 -4.06
C SER A 127 -9.91 -1.68 -3.30
N ARG A 128 -10.36 -1.46 -2.05
CA ARG A 128 -9.93 -0.36 -1.18
C ARG A 128 -8.99 -0.79 -0.05
N ASN A 129 -8.36 -1.97 -0.16
CA ASN A 129 -7.40 -2.44 0.83
C ASN A 129 -6.20 -1.46 0.94
N PRO A 130 -5.91 -0.86 2.11
CA PRO A 130 -4.84 0.12 2.29
C PRO A 130 -3.46 -0.37 1.78
N PHE A 131 -3.14 -1.64 1.96
CA PHE A 131 -1.87 -2.22 1.51
C PHE A 131 -1.72 -2.17 -0.02
N ASN A 132 -2.80 -2.47 -0.74
CA ASN A 132 -2.81 -2.44 -2.21
C ASN A 132 -2.93 -1.01 -2.73
N VAL A 133 -3.67 -0.15 -2.04
CA VAL A 133 -3.82 1.26 -2.41
C VAL A 133 -2.46 1.97 -2.38
N VAL A 134 -1.67 1.77 -1.32
CA VAL A 134 -0.32 2.34 -1.23
C VAL A 134 0.54 1.82 -2.39
N ARG A 135 0.61 0.49 -2.60
CA ARG A 135 1.38 -0.09 -3.72
C ARG A 135 0.95 0.40 -5.10
N ALA A 136 -0.36 0.48 -5.36
CA ALA A 136 -0.89 1.02 -6.61
C ALA A 136 -0.56 2.50 -6.80
N THR A 137 -0.45 3.25 -5.69
CA THR A 137 -0.01 4.66 -5.75
C THR A 137 1.45 4.75 -6.15
N PHE A 138 2.32 3.91 -5.59
CA PHE A 138 3.74 3.87 -5.98
C PHE A 138 3.92 3.44 -7.44
N ASP A 139 3.12 2.51 -7.93
CA ASP A 139 3.07 2.14 -9.35
C ASP A 139 2.66 3.34 -10.23
N ALA A 140 1.63 4.10 -9.83
CA ALA A 140 1.25 5.32 -10.54
C ALA A 140 2.38 6.36 -10.56
N LEU A 141 3.07 6.56 -9.43
CA LEU A 141 4.16 7.52 -9.30
C LEU A 141 5.38 7.13 -10.16
N GLY A 142 5.67 5.84 -10.28
CA GLY A 142 6.77 5.33 -11.12
C GLY A 142 6.53 5.50 -12.63
N GLN A 143 5.28 5.61 -13.06
CA GLN A 143 4.92 5.84 -14.47
C GLN A 143 4.97 7.32 -14.86
N LEU A 144 5.09 8.23 -13.89
CA LEU A 144 5.14 9.66 -14.18
C LEU A 144 6.45 10.02 -14.89
N MET A 145 6.32 10.94 -15.84
CA MET A 145 7.42 11.49 -16.62
C MET A 145 7.24 12.99 -16.74
N THR A 146 8.32 13.73 -16.57
CA THR A 146 8.34 15.17 -16.82
C THR A 146 8.45 15.47 -18.30
N ALA A 147 8.01 16.65 -18.72
CA ALA A 147 8.13 17.08 -20.12
C ALA A 147 9.58 17.02 -20.61
N GLU A 148 10.53 17.41 -19.76
CA GLU A 148 11.98 17.34 -20.05
C GLU A 148 12.47 15.91 -20.30
N GLN A 149 12.01 14.95 -19.49
CA GLN A 149 12.35 13.54 -19.67
C GLN A 149 11.80 13.01 -21.00
N VAL A 150 10.56 13.36 -21.34
CA VAL A 150 9.94 12.95 -22.61
C VAL A 150 10.64 13.59 -23.81
N GLN A 151 11.03 14.86 -23.72
CA GLN A 151 11.79 15.54 -24.78
C GLN A 151 13.13 14.86 -25.04
N ARG A 152 13.87 14.52 -23.98
CA ARG A 152 15.15 13.81 -24.09
C ARG A 152 14.99 12.43 -24.73
N LEU A 153 13.93 11.71 -24.38
CA LEU A 153 13.65 10.40 -24.94
C LEU A 153 13.22 10.46 -26.41
N ARG A 154 12.50 11.51 -26.81
CA ARG A 154 11.97 11.66 -28.18
C ARG A 154 12.91 12.40 -29.13
N GLY A 155 13.89 13.15 -28.62
CA GLY A 155 14.81 13.93 -29.45
C GLY A 155 14.15 15.08 -30.22
N VAL A 156 13.00 15.55 -29.77
CA VAL A 156 12.22 16.64 -30.40
C VAL A 156 12.05 17.78 -29.41
N GLU A 157 12.41 19.00 -29.81
CA GLU A 157 12.09 20.22 -29.09
C GLU A 157 10.62 20.57 -29.33
N ILE A 158 9.79 20.49 -28.29
CA ILE A 158 8.38 20.87 -28.39
C ILE A 158 8.32 22.39 -28.28
N GLY A 159 8.19 23.06 -29.43
CA GLY A 159 7.89 24.49 -29.50
C GLY A 159 6.44 24.76 -29.11
N GLY A 160 6.22 25.50 -28.02
CA GLY A 160 5.03 26.31 -27.81
C GLY A 160 3.91 25.71 -26.95
N GLY A 161 3.88 26.17 -25.69
CA GLY A 161 2.74 26.05 -24.77
C GLY A 161 3.20 26.36 -23.36
N SER A 162 3.18 27.65 -22.97
CA SER A 162 3.49 28.21 -21.64
C SER A 162 3.29 27.22 -20.48
N VAL A 163 4.25 27.06 -19.57
CA VAL A 163 4.43 27.98 -18.44
C VAL A 163 5.90 28.13 -18.04
N GLU A 164 6.33 29.39 -17.86
CA GLU A 164 7.54 29.76 -17.14
C GLU A 164 7.46 29.36 -15.66
N ALA A 165 8.48 28.64 -15.19
CA ALA A 165 9.19 28.96 -13.96
C ALA A 165 10.58 28.29 -14.00
N ALA A 166 11.59 29.09 -14.34
CA ALA A 166 12.99 29.03 -13.93
C ALA A 166 13.64 27.65 -13.66
N SER A 167 14.57 27.26 -14.55
CA SER A 167 15.79 26.52 -14.22
C SER A 167 16.82 27.43 -13.50
N PRO A 168 17.98 26.98 -12.96
CA PRO A 168 18.56 25.61 -12.91
C PRO A 168 19.20 25.23 -11.54
N ALA A 169 19.22 23.95 -11.16
CA ALA A 169 20.31 23.36 -10.36
C ALA A 169 20.27 21.82 -10.32
N VAL A 170 21.13 21.22 -11.15
CA VAL A 170 21.98 20.05 -10.86
C VAL A 170 21.50 19.06 -9.77
N VAL A 171 21.04 17.87 -10.19
CA VAL A 171 21.70 16.63 -9.75
C VAL A 171 21.80 15.72 -10.97
N ALA A 172 22.96 15.79 -11.61
CA ALA A 172 23.50 14.66 -12.35
C ALA A 172 23.61 13.47 -11.38
N VAL A 173 23.01 12.35 -11.74
CA VAL A 173 23.61 11.06 -11.38
C VAL A 173 24.06 10.47 -12.71
N PRO A 174 25.36 10.22 -12.89
CA PRO A 174 25.91 9.77 -14.15
C PRO A 174 25.36 8.40 -14.52
N ALA A 175 25.33 8.16 -15.82
CA ALA A 175 25.08 6.86 -16.40
C ALA A 175 26.08 5.83 -15.85
N GLU A 176 25.55 4.84 -15.16
CA GLU A 176 26.07 3.48 -15.24
C GLU A 176 24.87 2.52 -15.22
N ALA A 177 24.38 2.23 -16.43
CA ALA A 177 23.81 0.92 -16.68
C ALA A 177 24.99 -0.05 -16.85
N PRO A 178 24.86 -1.29 -16.35
CA PRO A 178 24.19 -2.29 -17.17
C PRO A 178 22.85 -2.66 -16.53
N ALA A 179 21.74 -2.68 -17.27
CA ALA A 179 21.39 -3.80 -18.14
C ALA A 179 21.52 -5.14 -17.41
N GLU A 180 20.55 -5.46 -16.54
CA GLU A 180 20.05 -6.82 -16.51
C GLU A 180 18.54 -6.84 -16.80
N VAL A 181 18.30 -7.60 -17.85
CA VAL A 181 17.07 -7.96 -18.51
C VAL A 181 16.13 -8.68 -17.54
N VAL A 182 14.86 -8.34 -17.69
CA VAL A 182 13.67 -9.13 -17.33
C VAL A 182 13.93 -10.64 -17.45
N THR A 183 13.83 -11.38 -16.35
CA THR A 183 13.14 -12.68 -16.37
C THR A 183 12.40 -12.92 -15.05
N PRO A 184 11.23 -13.59 -15.10
CA PRO A 184 10.45 -13.95 -13.92
C PRO A 184 11.03 -15.22 -13.29
N VAL A 185 11.19 -15.24 -11.97
CA VAL A 185 11.44 -16.47 -11.22
C VAL A 185 10.34 -16.61 -10.18
N GLU A 186 9.36 -17.43 -10.56
CA GLU A 186 8.66 -18.30 -9.61
C GLU A 186 9.67 -19.12 -8.80
N GLU A 187 9.28 -19.38 -7.56
CA GLU A 187 9.70 -20.46 -6.65
C GLU A 187 10.82 -20.26 -5.61
N ALA A 188 10.38 -20.52 -4.37
CA ALA A 188 10.99 -21.38 -3.34
C ALA A 188 12.25 -20.92 -2.58
N VAL A 189 12.02 -20.43 -1.35
CA VAL A 189 12.67 -20.90 -0.10
C VAL A 189 11.65 -20.66 1.04
N ALA A 190 10.83 -21.63 1.44
CA ALA A 190 11.13 -22.71 2.39
C ALA A 190 11.72 -22.20 3.73
N GLU A 191 10.89 -21.60 4.60
CA GLU A 191 11.13 -21.70 6.05
C GLU A 191 10.43 -22.97 6.55
N GLU A 192 11.24 -23.98 6.90
CA GLU A 192 10.76 -25.23 7.49
C GLU A 192 9.97 -24.98 8.79
N PRO A 193 8.81 -25.62 8.99
CA PRO A 193 8.14 -25.62 10.27
C PRO A 193 8.85 -26.60 11.23
N LYS A 194 9.39 -26.09 12.34
CA LYS A 194 9.86 -26.90 13.47
C LYS A 194 8.75 -27.86 13.91
N GLU A 195 9.03 -29.17 13.80
CA GLU A 195 8.26 -30.26 14.39
C GLU A 195 7.99 -30.00 15.87
N VAL A 196 6.70 -30.03 16.24
CA VAL A 196 6.29 -30.28 17.63
C VAL A 196 5.58 -31.61 17.62
N LYS A 197 6.28 -32.64 18.12
CA LYS A 197 5.75 -33.97 18.46
C LYS A 197 4.42 -33.82 19.20
N ALA A 198 3.35 -34.31 18.59
CA ALA A 198 2.16 -34.71 19.33
C ALA A 198 2.37 -36.17 19.74
N PRO A 199 2.25 -36.55 21.02
CA PRO A 199 1.96 -37.92 21.35
C PRO A 199 0.50 -38.23 20.99
N VAL A 200 0.33 -39.31 20.25
CA VAL A 200 -0.93 -39.95 19.89
C VAL A 200 -1.41 -40.70 21.12
N GLU A 201 -2.56 -40.33 21.66
CA GLU A 201 -3.39 -41.25 22.46
C GLU A 201 -4.69 -41.50 21.72
N GLU A 202 -5.06 -42.76 21.77
CA GLU A 202 -5.96 -43.53 20.93
C GLU A 202 -7.43 -43.22 21.27
N ALA A 203 -8.20 -42.73 20.31
CA ALA A 203 -9.64 -42.57 20.45
C ALA A 203 -10.34 -43.78 19.81
N VAL A 204 -10.76 -44.72 20.67
CA VAL A 204 -11.70 -45.79 20.34
C VAL A 204 -13.07 -45.16 20.08
N ALA A 205 -13.69 -45.59 18.98
CA ALA A 205 -14.99 -45.17 18.52
C ALA A 205 -16.11 -45.69 19.43
N GLU A 206 -17.03 -44.79 19.81
CA GLU A 206 -18.40 -45.16 20.18
C GLU A 206 -19.33 -44.03 19.72
N GLU A 207 -20.18 -44.32 18.72
CA GLU A 207 -21.30 -43.46 18.33
C GLU A 207 -22.36 -43.43 19.44
N PRO A 208 -23.14 -42.33 19.56
CA PRO A 208 -24.53 -42.51 19.94
C PRO A 208 -25.52 -41.84 18.99
N ALA A 209 -26.45 -42.69 18.55
CA ALA A 209 -27.87 -42.54 18.26
C ALA A 209 -28.47 -41.13 18.12
N ALA A 210 -29.09 -40.92 16.96
CA ALA A 210 -30.11 -39.91 16.72
C ALA A 210 -31.42 -40.28 17.46
N GLU A 211 -31.95 -39.35 18.24
CA GLU A 211 -33.34 -39.35 18.69
C GLU A 211 -34.04 -38.12 18.12
N VAL A 212 -35.08 -38.37 17.33
CA VAL A 212 -35.92 -37.38 16.63
C VAL A 212 -37.02 -36.95 17.59
N ALA A 213 -37.02 -35.69 18.00
CA ALA A 213 -38.14 -35.08 18.73
C ALA A 213 -39.07 -34.35 17.74
N ASP A 214 -40.27 -34.89 17.66
CA ASP A 214 -41.46 -34.42 16.95
C ASP A 214 -41.93 -33.05 17.50
N ALA A 215 -42.26 -32.10 16.63
CA ALA A 215 -42.84 -30.81 16.99
C ALA A 215 -44.32 -30.80 16.57
N PRO A 216 -45.29 -30.55 17.47
CA PRO A 216 -46.67 -30.39 17.05
C PRO A 216 -46.94 -28.98 16.48
N GLU A 217 -47.58 -28.96 15.30
CA GLU A 217 -48.23 -27.80 14.70
C GLU A 217 -49.29 -27.21 15.66
N GLU A 218 -49.22 -25.90 15.92
CA GLU A 218 -50.31 -25.17 16.55
C GLU A 218 -51.19 -24.51 15.48
N THR A 219 -52.44 -24.94 15.47
CA THR A 219 -53.55 -24.61 14.57
C THR A 219 -53.90 -23.13 14.56
N VAL A 220 -54.03 -22.57 13.36
CA VAL A 220 -54.63 -21.26 13.08
C VAL A 220 -56.14 -21.33 13.30
N GLU A 221 -56.66 -20.73 14.38
CA GLU A 221 -58.09 -20.45 14.50
C GLU A 221 -58.41 -19.04 13.99
N ARG A 222 -59.27 -19.00 12.98
CA ARG A 222 -59.93 -17.81 12.45
C ARG A 222 -60.92 -17.28 13.47
N GLY A 223 -60.85 -15.97 13.76
CA GLY A 223 -61.91 -15.23 14.42
C GLY A 223 -62.40 -14.10 13.52
N ASP A 224 -63.42 -14.38 12.73
CA ASP A 224 -64.34 -13.38 12.17
C ASP A 224 -65.24 -12.88 13.30
N SER A 225 -65.33 -11.55 13.50
CA SER A 225 -66.58 -10.89 13.90
C SER A 225 -66.46 -9.37 13.90
N SER A 226 -67.22 -8.77 12.96
CA SER A 226 -68.09 -7.58 13.06
C SER A 226 -67.53 -6.21 13.40
#